data_AF-A0A9E4J5G3-F1
#
_entry.id   AF-A0A9E4J5G3-F1
#
_cell.length_a   1.000
_cell.length_b   1.000
_cell.length_c   1.000
_cell.angle_alpha   90.00
_cell.angle_beta   90.00
_cell.angle_gamma   90.00
#
_symmetry.space_group_name_H-M   'P 1'
#
loop_
_entity.id
_entity.type
_entity.pdbx_description
1 polymer ?
#
loop_
_entity_poly.entity_id
_entity_poly.type
_entity_poly.pdbx_seq_one_letter_code
_entity_poly.pdbx_strand_id
1 'polypeptide(L)'
;MPDFSLSTLSGSTLLEAAGMLLLFVGFLFAGSIVLPGRRVAGPELEGETRVYKLNGLVLFLVTVILGVVAQVSGWFSFSVLHTHFVALFVMANVFSLAVSGWLYLRGARARSASAGDGRSFFMGSELNPTLFGVDLKMFSYRPSLIGLAVFNLSFAAVQYEIYGEVTLAMAIYQAITFAYVFNYFQFEYGMVHTWDIIAERFGLGLVWGDYVLVPFFYCLSGWWLVHASDILPPVAAVGIVLLAAFGFWLFRGANEQKHRFKQDPNVKIWGRPAETLDGRLLV
;
A
#
# COMPACT_ATOMS: atom_id res chain seq x y z
N MET A 1 -28.58 2.99 18.31
CA MET A 1 -27.44 3.15 17.37
C MET A 1 -26.58 1.91 17.50
N PRO A 2 -26.08 1.33 16.39
CA PRO A 2 -25.14 0.21 16.48
C PRO A 2 -23.89 0.65 17.26
N ASP A 3 -23.38 -0.20 18.14
CA ASP A 3 -22.15 0.07 18.90
C ASP A 3 -20.95 -0.41 18.08
N PHE A 4 -20.15 0.53 17.56
CA PHE A 4 -18.88 0.24 16.86
C PHE A 4 -17.68 0.40 17.78
N SER A 5 -17.87 0.14 19.08
CA SER A 5 -16.77 0.06 20.02
C SER A 5 -15.72 -0.95 19.56
N LEU A 6 -14.46 -0.61 19.84
CA LEU A 6 -13.34 -1.50 19.58
C LEU A 6 -13.54 -2.80 20.35
N SER A 7 -13.38 -3.93 19.65
CA SER A 7 -13.44 -5.24 20.29
C SER A 7 -12.40 -5.32 21.40
N THR A 8 -12.78 -5.85 22.56
CA THR A 8 -11.82 -6.11 23.62
C THR A 8 -10.77 -7.11 23.14
N LEU A 9 -9.51 -6.86 23.49
CA LEU A 9 -8.43 -7.79 23.16
C LEU A 9 -8.62 -9.07 23.98
N SER A 10 -8.93 -10.16 23.27
CA SER A 10 -9.13 -11.49 23.83
C SER A 10 -8.49 -12.52 22.90
N GLY A 11 -8.35 -13.76 23.37
CA GLY A 11 -7.80 -14.83 22.53
C GLY A 11 -8.63 -15.08 21.27
N SER A 12 -9.96 -14.93 21.33
CA SER A 12 -10.83 -15.13 20.17
C SER A 12 -10.71 -13.98 19.16
N THR A 13 -10.70 -12.73 19.61
CA THR A 13 -10.59 -11.56 18.70
C THR A 13 -9.23 -11.51 18.01
N LEU A 14 -8.16 -11.92 18.71
CA LEU A 14 -6.84 -12.09 18.09
C LEU A 14 -6.81 -13.23 17.07
N LEU A 15 -7.48 -14.36 17.34
CA LEU A 15 -7.54 -15.48 16.41
C LEU A 15 -8.33 -15.12 15.14
N GLU A 16 -9.45 -14.42 15.29
CA GLU A 16 -10.24 -13.92 14.17
C GLU A 16 -9.44 -12.91 13.33
N ALA A 17 -8.79 -11.94 13.98
CA ALA A 17 -7.91 -10.99 13.31
C ALA A 17 -6.74 -11.66 12.58
N ALA A 18 -6.15 -12.70 13.18
CA ALA A 18 -5.11 -13.51 12.53
C ALA A 18 -5.65 -14.19 11.28
N GLY A 19 -6.84 -14.79 11.36
CA GLY A 19 -7.54 -15.40 10.23
C GLY A 19 -7.81 -14.40 9.11
N MET A 20 -8.35 -13.23 9.44
CA MET A 20 -8.62 -12.14 8.49
C MET A 20 -7.34 -11.67 7.78
N LEU A 21 -6.27 -11.42 8.55
CA LEU A 21 -4.99 -10.98 8.00
C LEU A 21 -4.38 -12.03 7.07
N LEU A 22 -4.33 -13.30 7.50
CA LEU A 22 -3.75 -14.37 6.71
C LEU A 22 -4.56 -14.67 5.45
N LEU A 23 -5.89 -14.61 5.54
CA LEU A 23 -6.78 -14.74 4.39
C LEU A 23 -6.55 -13.62 3.39
N PHE A 24 -6.45 -12.37 3.87
CA PHE A 24 -6.21 -11.20 3.03
C PHE A 24 -4.86 -11.28 2.32
N VAL A 25 -3.76 -11.48 3.07
CA VAL A 25 -2.42 -11.59 2.49
C VAL A 25 -2.32 -12.80 1.56
N GLY A 26 -2.90 -13.94 1.96
CA GLY A 26 -2.94 -15.15 1.15
C GLY A 26 -3.71 -14.99 -0.16
N PHE A 27 -4.88 -14.33 -0.11
CA PHE A 27 -5.67 -13.98 -1.29
C PHE A 27 -4.87 -13.09 -2.25
N LEU A 28 -4.21 -12.05 -1.75
CA LEU A 28 -3.37 -11.18 -2.56
C LEU A 28 -2.17 -11.93 -3.15
N PHE A 29 -1.53 -12.80 -2.38
CA PHE A 29 -0.39 -13.59 -2.84
C PHE A 29 -0.80 -14.57 -3.95
N ALA A 30 -1.90 -15.30 -3.76
CA ALA A 30 -2.47 -16.18 -4.77
C ALA A 30 -2.86 -15.40 -6.04
N GLY A 31 -3.53 -14.25 -5.89
CA GLY A 31 -3.88 -13.37 -7.00
C GLY A 31 -2.65 -12.84 -7.75
N SER A 32 -1.55 -12.58 -7.04
CA SER A 32 -0.27 -12.16 -7.64
C SER A 32 0.27 -13.24 -8.60
N ILE A 33 0.11 -14.52 -8.25
CA ILE A 33 0.52 -15.66 -9.07
C ILE A 33 -0.46 -15.91 -10.22
N VAL A 34 -1.76 -15.91 -9.95
CA VAL A 34 -2.79 -16.38 -10.90
C VAL A 34 -3.23 -15.30 -11.89
N LEU A 35 -3.48 -14.07 -11.43
CA LEU A 35 -4.05 -13.02 -12.30
C LEU A 35 -3.08 -12.58 -13.38
N PRO A 36 -3.54 -12.28 -14.61
CA PRO A 36 -2.66 -11.80 -15.68
C PRO A 36 -2.02 -10.45 -15.31
N GLY A 37 -0.81 -10.20 -15.82
CA GLY A 37 -0.05 -8.98 -15.53
C GLY A 37 1.03 -8.71 -16.56
N ARG A 38 1.37 -7.43 -16.73
CA ARG A 38 2.48 -7.02 -17.61
C ARG A 38 3.79 -7.47 -16.99
N ARG A 39 4.68 -8.07 -17.79
CA ARG A 39 6.04 -8.39 -17.33
C ARG A 39 6.98 -7.26 -17.71
N VAL A 40 7.78 -6.79 -16.76
CA VAL A 40 8.74 -5.69 -16.96
C VAL A 40 10.09 -6.12 -16.40
N ALA A 41 11.15 -5.94 -17.17
CA ALA A 41 12.51 -6.10 -16.68
C ALA A 41 12.85 -4.92 -15.76
N GLY A 42 13.33 -5.22 -14.55
CA GLY A 42 13.91 -4.22 -13.67
C GLY A 42 15.36 -3.89 -14.05
N PRO A 43 16.02 -3.03 -13.26
CA PRO A 43 17.45 -2.80 -13.41
C PRO A 43 18.25 -4.09 -13.13
N GLU A 44 19.49 -4.12 -13.61
CA GLU A 44 20.44 -5.19 -13.29
C GLU A 44 20.84 -5.08 -11.81
N LEU A 45 20.62 -6.15 -11.06
CA LEU A 45 20.90 -6.23 -9.62
C LEU A 45 21.76 -7.47 -9.36
N GLU A 46 22.92 -7.28 -8.72
CA GLU A 46 23.85 -8.38 -8.41
C GLU A 46 24.25 -9.24 -9.63
N GLY A 47 24.31 -8.63 -10.83
CA GLY A 47 24.67 -9.31 -12.09
C GLY A 47 23.51 -10.01 -12.81
N GLU A 48 22.28 -9.90 -12.29
CA GLU A 48 21.09 -10.50 -12.90
C GLU A 48 20.01 -9.45 -13.16
N THR A 49 19.36 -9.54 -14.33
CA THR A 49 18.17 -8.73 -14.64
C THR A 49 16.91 -9.50 -14.26
N ARG A 50 16.19 -8.99 -13.26
CA ARG A 50 14.96 -9.62 -12.76
C ARG A 50 13.74 -9.16 -13.55
N VAL A 51 12.81 -10.09 -13.81
CA VAL A 51 11.54 -9.80 -14.49
C VAL A 51 10.41 -9.79 -13.47
N TYR A 52 9.72 -8.66 -13.36
CA TYR A 52 8.63 -8.44 -12.43
C TYR A 52 7.27 -8.57 -13.12
N LYS A 53 6.34 -9.31 -12.51
CA LYS A 53 4.96 -9.42 -12.96
C LYS A 53 4.09 -8.35 -12.28
N LEU A 54 3.72 -7.35 -13.05
CA LEU A 54 2.92 -6.20 -12.61
C LEU A 54 1.45 -6.46 -12.89
N ASN A 55 0.74 -6.90 -11.85
CA ASN A 55 -0.71 -7.08 -11.83
C ASN A 55 -1.35 -6.44 -10.59
N GLY A 56 -0.65 -5.49 -9.95
CA GLY A 56 -1.14 -4.81 -8.75
C GLY A 56 -2.44 -4.06 -9.01
N LEU A 57 -2.59 -3.40 -10.16
CA LEU A 57 -3.83 -2.69 -10.51
C LEU A 57 -5.03 -3.63 -10.67
N VAL A 58 -4.84 -4.76 -11.36
CA VAL A 58 -5.91 -5.76 -11.51
C VAL A 58 -6.30 -6.32 -10.14
N LEU A 59 -5.30 -6.66 -9.32
CA LEU A 59 -5.52 -7.20 -7.99
C LEU A 59 -6.24 -6.19 -7.07
N PHE A 60 -5.85 -4.91 -7.13
CA PHE A 60 -6.52 -3.83 -6.40
C PHE A 60 -8.00 -3.71 -6.81
N LEU A 61 -8.27 -3.60 -8.12
CA LEU A 61 -9.64 -3.48 -8.62
C LEU A 61 -10.49 -4.70 -8.26
N VAL A 62 -9.96 -5.92 -8.42
CA VAL A 62 -10.67 -7.15 -8.02
C VAL A 62 -10.98 -7.13 -6.53
N THR A 63 -10.02 -6.75 -5.67
CA THR A 63 -10.23 -6.72 -4.22
C THR A 63 -11.33 -5.72 -3.83
N VAL A 64 -11.28 -4.50 -4.37
CA VAL A 64 -12.25 -3.45 -4.08
C VAL A 64 -13.64 -3.84 -4.61
N ILE A 65 -13.74 -4.31 -5.85
CA ILE A 65 -15.02 -4.70 -6.46
C ILE A 65 -15.66 -5.85 -5.68
N LEU A 66 -14.89 -6.90 -5.37
CA LEU A 66 -15.41 -8.03 -4.61
C LEU A 66 -15.86 -7.60 -3.21
N GLY A 67 -15.08 -6.76 -2.53
CA GLY A 67 -15.44 -6.25 -1.21
C GLY A 67 -16.72 -5.39 -1.23
N VAL A 68 -16.85 -4.46 -2.19
CA VAL A 68 -18.04 -3.62 -2.34
C VAL A 68 -19.27 -4.44 -2.71
N VAL A 69 -19.14 -5.43 -3.62
CA VAL A 69 -20.24 -6.34 -3.94
C VAL A 69 -20.66 -7.14 -2.72
N ALA A 70 -19.71 -7.62 -1.91
CA ALA A 70 -20.00 -8.36 -0.69
C ALA A 70 -20.69 -7.48 0.37
N GLN A 71 -20.28 -6.21 0.51
CA GLN A 71 -20.96 -5.20 1.35
C GLN A 71 -22.41 -5.00 0.94
N VAL A 72 -22.64 -4.69 -0.34
CA VAL A 72 -23.99 -4.36 -0.85
C VAL A 72 -24.91 -5.59 -0.84
N SER A 73 -24.35 -6.79 -1.06
CA SER A 73 -25.10 -8.05 -1.00
C SER A 73 -25.37 -8.54 0.43
N GLY A 74 -24.80 -7.89 1.44
CA GLY A 74 -24.92 -8.28 2.85
C GLY A 74 -24.14 -9.53 3.25
N TRP A 75 -23.22 -10.03 2.40
CA TRP A 75 -22.40 -11.22 2.68
C TRP A 75 -21.23 -10.93 3.62
N PHE A 76 -20.80 -9.68 3.66
CA PHE A 76 -19.68 -9.19 4.46
C PHE A 76 -19.99 -7.74 4.83
N SER A 77 -19.58 -7.29 6.02
CA SER A 77 -19.52 -5.85 6.29
C SER A 77 -18.08 -5.42 6.53
N PHE A 78 -17.64 -4.37 5.84
CA PHE A 78 -16.37 -3.72 6.10
C PHE A 78 -16.28 -3.19 7.53
N SER A 79 -17.39 -2.92 8.23
CA SER A 79 -17.37 -2.44 9.62
C SER A 79 -16.70 -3.42 10.59
N VAL A 80 -16.58 -4.71 10.23
CA VAL A 80 -15.81 -5.70 10.99
C VAL A 80 -14.33 -5.32 11.15
N LEU A 81 -13.77 -4.60 10.17
CA LEU A 81 -12.37 -4.17 10.20
C LEU A 81 -12.15 -3.04 11.22
N HIS A 82 -13.14 -2.16 11.37
CA HIS A 82 -13.13 -1.12 12.38
C HIS A 82 -13.22 -1.71 13.78
N THR A 83 -14.15 -2.64 14.02
CA THR A 83 -14.31 -3.26 15.34
C THR A 83 -13.08 -4.07 15.74
N HIS A 84 -12.44 -4.78 14.79
CA HIS A 84 -11.22 -5.56 15.02
C HIS A 84 -9.93 -4.78 14.83
N PHE A 85 -9.96 -3.46 14.64
CA PHE A 85 -8.79 -2.69 14.22
C PHE A 85 -7.56 -2.89 15.13
N VAL A 86 -7.76 -2.87 16.45
CA VAL A 86 -6.67 -3.07 17.42
C VAL A 86 -6.14 -4.50 17.38
N ALA A 87 -7.01 -5.51 17.27
CA ALA A 87 -6.61 -6.90 17.14
C ALA A 87 -5.83 -7.14 15.83
N LEU A 88 -6.29 -6.56 14.72
CA LEU A 88 -5.60 -6.57 13.42
C LEU A 88 -4.25 -5.88 13.50
N PHE A 89 -4.14 -4.75 14.20
CA PHE A 89 -2.87 -4.05 14.40
C PHE A 89 -1.87 -4.92 15.18
N VAL A 90 -2.30 -5.56 16.26
CA VAL A 90 -1.47 -6.50 17.03
C VAL A 90 -1.03 -7.67 16.14
N MET A 91 -1.95 -8.27 15.40
CA MET A 91 -1.62 -9.41 14.54
C MET A 91 -0.75 -9.03 13.35
N ALA A 92 -0.87 -7.82 12.81
CA ALA A 92 0.02 -7.30 11.77
C ALA A 92 1.46 -7.11 12.27
N ASN A 93 1.64 -6.69 13.53
CA ASN A 93 2.96 -6.63 14.18
C ASN A 93 3.54 -8.03 14.38
N VAL A 94 2.76 -8.97 14.90
CA VAL A 94 3.18 -10.38 15.05
C VAL A 94 3.57 -10.98 13.70
N PHE A 95 2.76 -10.75 12.66
CA PHE A 95 3.02 -11.19 11.30
C PHE A 95 4.32 -10.59 10.76
N SER A 96 4.54 -9.29 10.93
CA SER A 96 5.75 -8.60 10.47
C SER A 96 7.02 -9.15 11.15
N LEU A 97 6.96 -9.40 12.46
CA LEU A 97 8.05 -10.04 13.20
C LEU A 97 8.29 -11.48 12.73
N ALA A 98 7.22 -12.25 12.48
CA ALA A 98 7.32 -13.62 12.02
C ALA A 98 7.94 -13.71 10.61
N VAL A 99 7.48 -12.90 9.65
CA VAL A 99 8.03 -12.83 8.30
C VAL A 99 9.49 -12.39 8.33
N SER A 100 9.82 -11.36 9.11
CA SER A 100 11.21 -10.89 9.25
C SER A 100 12.11 -11.94 9.89
N GLY A 101 11.60 -12.68 10.89
CA GLY A 101 12.31 -13.80 11.51
C GLY A 101 12.56 -14.93 10.53
N TRP A 102 11.57 -15.28 9.70
CA TRP A 102 11.73 -16.25 8.63
C TRP A 102 12.78 -15.80 7.59
N LEU A 103 12.76 -14.54 7.15
CA LEU A 103 13.75 -13.96 6.24
C LEU A 103 15.17 -13.98 6.85
N TYR A 104 15.28 -13.64 8.13
CA TYR A 104 16.55 -13.69 8.85
C TYR A 104 17.11 -15.12 8.91
N LEU A 105 16.29 -16.10 9.31
CA LEU A 105 16.69 -17.51 9.38
C LEU A 105 17.03 -18.08 7.99
N ARG A 106 16.29 -17.69 6.94
CA ARG A 106 16.58 -18.05 5.55
C ARG A 106 17.95 -17.53 5.13
N GLY A 107 18.24 -16.25 5.38
CA GLY A 107 19.54 -15.65 5.07
C GLY A 107 20.70 -16.27 5.85
N ALA A 108 20.49 -16.61 7.13
CA ALA A 108 21.47 -17.31 7.96
C ALA A 108 21.81 -18.70 7.42
N ARG A 109 20.80 -19.46 6.99
CA ARG A 109 21.01 -20.78 6.38
C ARG A 109 21.72 -20.71 5.02
N ALA A 110 21.44 -19.67 4.24
CA ALA A 110 22.09 -19.43 2.96
C ALA A 110 23.54 -18.91 3.08
N ARG A 111 24.05 -18.70 4.30
CA ARG A 111 25.38 -18.09 4.58
C ARG A 111 25.58 -16.79 3.80
N SER A 112 24.52 -15.99 3.66
CA SER A 112 24.61 -14.66 3.05
C SER A 112 25.70 -13.85 3.76
N ALA A 113 26.49 -13.06 3.01
CA ALA A 113 27.61 -12.31 3.55
C ALA A 113 27.22 -11.33 4.68
N SER A 114 25.93 -10.98 4.80
CA SER A 114 25.39 -10.14 5.87
C SER A 114 24.70 -10.93 6.99
N ALA A 115 24.65 -12.26 6.97
CA ALA A 115 23.92 -13.02 7.98
C ALA A 115 24.73 -13.24 9.27
N GLY A 116 24.14 -12.95 10.43
CA GLY A 116 24.73 -13.27 11.74
C GLY A 116 24.72 -12.14 12.77
N ASP A 117 24.45 -10.88 12.36
CA ASP A 117 24.28 -9.74 13.26
C ASP A 117 22.79 -9.45 13.48
N GLY A 118 22.42 -8.95 14.68
CA GLY A 118 21.06 -8.49 14.98
C GLY A 118 20.62 -7.36 14.05
N ARG A 119 21.58 -6.58 13.51
CA ARG A 119 21.32 -5.59 12.46
C ARG A 119 20.66 -6.19 11.22
N SER A 120 20.98 -7.43 10.86
CA SER A 120 20.48 -8.10 9.67
C SER A 120 19.04 -8.56 9.80
N PHE A 121 18.52 -8.67 11.03
CA PHE A 121 17.08 -8.84 11.26
C PHE A 121 16.31 -7.58 10.87
N PHE A 122 16.84 -6.39 11.23
CA PHE A 122 16.21 -5.12 10.91
C PHE A 122 16.39 -4.71 9.44
N MET A 123 17.64 -4.74 8.96
CA MET A 123 18.02 -4.27 7.62
C MET A 123 17.81 -5.32 6.53
N GLY A 124 17.63 -6.59 6.88
CA GLY A 124 17.48 -7.69 5.92
C GLY A 124 18.80 -8.36 5.52
N SER A 125 18.70 -9.64 5.15
CA SER A 125 19.83 -10.50 4.79
C SER A 125 19.94 -10.72 3.28
N GLU A 126 18.81 -10.73 2.57
CA GLU A 126 18.68 -10.94 1.12
C GLU A 126 18.19 -9.64 0.47
N LEU A 127 18.73 -9.28 -0.70
CA LEU A 127 18.32 -8.07 -1.41
C LEU A 127 16.85 -8.20 -1.78
N ASN A 128 16.48 -9.18 -2.59
CA ASN A 128 15.13 -9.34 -3.10
C ASN A 128 14.70 -10.82 -2.98
N PRO A 129 14.18 -11.25 -1.83
CA PRO A 129 13.79 -12.63 -1.63
C PRO A 129 12.58 -12.99 -2.48
N THR A 130 12.62 -14.17 -3.11
CA THR A 130 11.52 -14.68 -3.93
C THR A 130 10.86 -15.91 -3.29
N LEU A 131 9.56 -16.06 -3.55
CA LEU A 131 8.75 -17.22 -3.15
C LEU A 131 7.79 -17.58 -4.30
N PHE A 132 7.85 -18.82 -4.81
CA PHE A 132 7.05 -19.28 -5.96
C PHE A 132 7.09 -18.35 -7.18
N GLY A 133 8.25 -17.74 -7.45
CA GLY A 133 8.43 -16.79 -8.55
C GLY A 133 7.87 -15.37 -8.30
N VAL A 134 7.35 -15.10 -7.10
CA VAL A 134 6.93 -13.76 -6.67
C VAL A 134 8.06 -13.11 -5.88
N ASP A 135 8.43 -11.89 -6.27
CA ASP A 135 9.34 -11.04 -5.51
C ASP A 135 8.62 -10.48 -4.27
N LEU A 136 9.16 -10.76 -3.07
CA LEU A 136 8.47 -10.45 -1.83
C LEU A 136 8.46 -8.96 -1.48
N LYS A 137 9.43 -8.17 -1.96
CA LYS A 137 9.37 -6.72 -1.76
C LYS A 137 8.28 -6.10 -2.61
N MET A 138 8.29 -6.41 -3.91
CA MET A 138 7.26 -5.93 -4.82
C MET A 138 5.87 -6.43 -4.41
N PHE A 139 5.79 -7.64 -3.86
CA PHE A 139 4.55 -8.15 -3.30
C PHE A 139 4.07 -7.33 -2.10
N SER A 140 4.95 -6.98 -1.15
CA SER A 140 4.57 -6.33 0.13
C SER A 140 3.89 -4.96 -0.04
N TYR A 141 4.18 -4.23 -1.12
CA TYR A 141 3.42 -3.02 -1.47
C TYR A 141 1.92 -3.27 -1.72
N ARG A 142 1.53 -4.49 -2.09
CA ARG A 142 0.13 -4.85 -2.38
C ARG A 142 -0.71 -4.93 -1.11
N PRO A 143 -0.42 -5.81 -0.12
CA PRO A 143 -1.15 -5.80 1.15
C PRO A 143 -1.02 -4.46 1.88
N SER A 144 0.08 -3.72 1.69
CA SER A 144 0.26 -2.37 2.19
C SER A 144 -0.81 -1.39 1.68
N LEU A 145 -0.83 -1.10 0.38
CA LEU A 145 -1.69 -0.07 -0.19
C LEU A 145 -3.13 -0.53 -0.43
N ILE A 146 -3.33 -1.81 -0.76
CA ILE A 146 -4.69 -2.38 -0.84
C ILE A 146 -5.28 -2.46 0.57
N GLY A 147 -4.48 -2.78 1.60
CA GLY A 147 -4.90 -2.76 2.99
C GLY A 147 -5.36 -1.36 3.43
N LEU A 148 -4.59 -0.33 3.09
CA LEU A 148 -5.00 1.07 3.32
C LEU A 148 -6.35 1.39 2.68
N ALA A 149 -6.57 1.00 1.41
CA ALA A 149 -7.85 1.23 0.73
C ALA A 149 -9.02 0.48 1.39
N VAL A 150 -8.79 -0.76 1.82
CA VAL A 150 -9.78 -1.60 2.50
C VAL A 150 -10.14 -1.07 3.88
N PHE A 151 -9.16 -0.61 4.67
CA PHE A 151 -9.43 0.10 5.93
C PHE A 151 -10.18 1.40 5.68
N ASN A 152 -9.87 2.11 4.60
CA ASN A 152 -10.60 3.34 4.28
C ASN A 152 -12.08 3.07 4.02
N LEU A 153 -12.41 2.03 3.23
CA LEU A 153 -13.79 1.59 3.02
C LEU A 153 -14.51 1.23 4.32
N SER A 154 -13.79 0.67 5.30
CA SER A 154 -14.35 0.38 6.63
C SER A 154 -14.89 1.61 7.32
N PHE A 155 -14.22 2.77 7.24
CA PHE A 155 -14.71 3.99 7.87
C PHE A 155 -15.97 4.52 7.20
N ALA A 156 -16.06 4.47 5.86
CA ALA A 156 -17.28 4.83 5.15
C ALA A 156 -18.45 3.89 5.49
N ALA A 157 -18.19 2.58 5.57
CA ALA A 157 -19.21 1.60 5.95
C ALA A 157 -19.74 1.84 7.37
N VAL A 158 -18.83 2.07 8.34
CA VAL A 158 -19.22 2.39 9.72
C VAL A 158 -20.04 3.68 9.78
N GLN A 159 -19.62 4.74 9.10
CA GLN A 159 -20.38 5.99 9.09
C GLN A 159 -21.79 5.81 8.51
N TYR A 160 -21.91 5.07 7.40
CA TYR A 160 -23.20 4.74 6.81
C TYR A 160 -24.07 3.90 7.75
N GLU A 161 -23.50 2.93 8.47
CA GLU A 161 -24.25 2.10 9.43
C GLU A 161 -24.71 2.89 10.67
N ILE A 162 -23.96 3.92 11.10
CA ILE A 162 -24.35 4.79 12.23
C ILE A 162 -25.43 5.79 11.83
N TYR A 163 -25.24 6.52 10.72
CA TYR A 163 -26.05 7.69 10.36
C TYR A 163 -27.02 7.46 9.20
N GLY A 164 -26.89 6.35 8.47
CA GLY A 164 -27.66 6.08 7.24
C GLY A 164 -27.14 6.85 6.01
N GLU A 165 -26.04 7.59 6.15
CA GLU A 165 -25.43 8.38 5.08
C GLU A 165 -23.90 8.47 5.25
N VAL A 166 -23.21 8.75 4.15
CA VAL A 166 -21.78 9.07 4.13
C VAL A 166 -21.64 10.58 3.95
N THR A 167 -20.96 11.25 4.87
CA THR A 167 -20.83 12.71 4.84
C THR A 167 -19.94 13.15 3.66
N LEU A 168 -20.09 14.41 3.23
CA LEU A 168 -19.26 14.98 2.17
C LEU A 168 -17.76 14.89 2.50
N ALA A 169 -17.38 15.11 3.77
CA ALA A 169 -16.00 15.02 4.22
C ALA A 169 -15.45 13.59 4.07
N MET A 170 -16.22 12.58 4.47
CA MET A 170 -15.85 11.18 4.29
C MET A 170 -15.76 10.82 2.81
N ALA A 171 -16.70 11.25 1.97
CA ALA A 171 -16.66 10.99 0.53
C ALA A 171 -15.42 11.59 -0.15
N ILE A 172 -15.04 12.82 0.20
CA ILE A 172 -13.80 13.46 -0.29
C ILE A 172 -12.57 12.68 0.19
N TYR A 173 -12.55 12.25 1.45
CA TYR A 173 -11.46 11.43 2.00
C TYR A 173 -11.30 10.11 1.26
N GLN A 174 -12.40 9.38 1.01
CA GLN A 174 -12.38 8.17 0.18
C GLN A 174 -11.80 8.48 -1.20
N ALA A 175 -12.34 9.48 -1.90
CA ALA A 175 -11.93 9.81 -3.27
C ALA A 175 -10.43 10.13 -3.37
N ILE A 176 -9.88 10.91 -2.44
CA ILE A 176 -8.46 11.28 -2.42
C ILE A 176 -7.57 10.05 -2.17
N THR A 177 -7.89 9.22 -1.16
CA THR A 177 -7.10 8.03 -0.85
C THR A 177 -7.19 7.00 -1.98
N PHE A 178 -8.36 6.79 -2.57
CA PHE A 178 -8.53 5.89 -3.70
C PHE A 178 -7.77 6.39 -4.93
N ALA A 179 -7.79 7.70 -5.23
CA ALA A 179 -6.99 8.27 -6.31
C ALA A 179 -5.49 8.08 -6.07
N TYR A 180 -5.01 8.24 -4.82
CA TYR A 180 -3.63 7.98 -4.44
C TYR A 180 -3.22 6.52 -4.68
N VAL A 181 -3.99 5.56 -4.15
CA VAL A 181 -3.72 4.11 -4.29
C VAL A 181 -3.84 3.66 -5.75
N PHE A 182 -4.86 4.13 -6.47
CA PHE A 182 -5.04 3.83 -7.88
C PHE A 182 -3.86 4.32 -8.72
N ASN A 183 -3.42 5.56 -8.49
CA ASN A 183 -2.26 6.14 -9.18
C ASN A 183 -0.99 5.33 -8.90
N TYR A 184 -0.78 4.87 -7.67
CA TYR A 184 0.34 3.97 -7.38
C TYR A 184 0.32 2.74 -8.28
N PHE A 185 -0.80 2.01 -8.33
CA PHE A 185 -0.90 0.77 -9.11
C PHE A 185 -0.92 0.99 -10.62
N GLN A 186 -1.44 2.12 -11.10
CA GLN A 186 -1.34 2.50 -12.51
C GLN A 186 0.13 2.67 -12.94
N PHE A 187 0.98 3.17 -12.04
CA PHE A 187 2.40 3.40 -12.27
C PHE A 187 3.29 2.41 -11.51
N GLU A 188 2.80 1.18 -11.26
CA GLU A 188 3.52 0.12 -10.53
C GLU A 188 4.91 -0.16 -11.15
N TYR A 189 5.07 0.05 -12.46
CA TYR A 189 6.35 -0.11 -13.15
C TYR A 189 7.45 0.86 -12.68
N GLY A 190 7.09 2.01 -12.12
CA GLY A 190 8.06 2.94 -11.54
C GLY A 190 8.71 2.36 -10.29
N MET A 191 8.01 1.47 -9.59
CA MET A 191 8.45 0.93 -8.29
C MET A 191 9.65 -0.02 -8.43
N VAL A 192 9.82 -0.68 -9.57
CA VAL A 192 11.00 -1.55 -9.78
C VAL A 192 12.33 -0.77 -9.81
N HIS A 193 12.27 0.57 -9.85
CA HIS A 193 13.43 1.46 -9.85
C HIS A 193 13.58 2.26 -8.55
N THR A 194 12.76 2.00 -7.53
CA THR A 194 12.88 2.70 -6.23
C THR A 194 14.06 2.16 -5.45
N TRP A 195 14.56 3.00 -4.53
CA TRP A 195 15.69 2.65 -3.66
C TRP A 195 15.43 1.36 -2.86
N ASP A 196 14.22 1.20 -2.35
CA ASP A 196 13.76 0.03 -1.62
C ASP A 196 13.96 -1.28 -2.42
N ILE A 197 13.71 -1.26 -3.73
CA ILE A 197 13.86 -2.45 -4.60
C ILE A 197 15.33 -2.66 -5.00
N ILE A 198 16.03 -1.60 -5.37
CA ILE A 198 17.36 -1.70 -6.00
C ILE A 198 18.51 -1.83 -4.99
N ALA A 199 18.37 -1.28 -3.79
CA ALA A 199 19.51 -1.09 -2.88
C ALA A 199 19.26 -1.62 -1.46
N GLU A 200 18.05 -1.47 -0.92
CA GLU A 200 17.78 -1.91 0.46
C GLU A 200 17.58 -3.42 0.52
N ARG A 201 17.98 -4.10 1.61
CA ARG A 201 17.69 -5.52 1.79
C ARG A 201 16.33 -5.70 2.46
N PHE A 202 15.67 -6.83 2.23
CA PHE A 202 14.33 -7.05 2.79
C PHE A 202 14.39 -7.60 4.22
N GLY A 203 14.10 -6.74 5.20
CA GLY A 203 14.07 -7.06 6.63
C GLY A 203 12.95 -6.33 7.36
N LEU A 204 12.99 -6.31 8.70
CA LEU A 204 11.91 -5.77 9.52
C LEU A 204 11.54 -4.32 9.17
N GLY A 205 12.50 -3.46 8.82
CA GLY A 205 12.21 -2.06 8.48
C GLY A 205 11.20 -1.94 7.33
N LEU A 206 11.45 -2.64 6.22
CA LEU A 206 10.55 -2.66 5.06
C LEU A 206 9.27 -3.47 5.33
N VAL A 207 9.39 -4.66 5.95
CA VAL A 207 8.23 -5.51 6.26
C VAL A 207 7.26 -4.76 7.19
N TRP A 208 7.74 -4.18 8.29
CA TRP A 208 6.89 -3.44 9.21
C TRP A 208 6.30 -2.18 8.56
N GLY A 209 7.09 -1.49 7.72
CA GLY A 209 6.62 -0.37 6.91
C GLY A 209 5.41 -0.74 6.04
N ASP A 210 5.52 -1.88 5.32
CA ASP A 210 4.48 -2.33 4.40
C ASP A 210 3.24 -2.91 5.11
N TYR A 211 3.41 -3.78 6.10
CA TYR A 211 2.29 -4.50 6.70
C TYR A 211 1.65 -3.78 7.90
N VAL A 212 2.34 -2.80 8.51
CA VAL A 212 1.86 -2.10 9.72
C VAL A 212 1.76 -0.59 9.50
N LEU A 213 2.85 0.07 9.11
CA LEU A 213 2.87 1.53 9.04
C LEU A 213 1.82 2.06 8.06
N VAL A 214 1.89 1.64 6.80
CA VAL A 214 1.03 2.19 5.75
C VAL A 214 -0.46 1.88 5.99
N PRO A 215 -0.89 0.62 6.23
CA PRO A 215 -2.32 0.34 6.37
C PRO A 215 -2.97 1.00 7.59
N PHE A 216 -2.25 1.08 8.72
CA PHE A 216 -2.83 1.49 10.00
C PHE A 216 -2.58 2.97 10.35
N PHE A 217 -1.46 3.57 9.93
CA PHE A 217 -1.17 4.96 10.27
C PHE A 217 -1.73 5.92 9.21
N TYR A 218 -1.74 5.54 7.93
CA TYR A 218 -2.18 6.45 6.87
C TYR A 218 -3.71 6.57 6.82
N CYS A 219 -4.42 5.69 7.55
CA CYS A 219 -5.87 5.69 7.66
C CYS A 219 -6.40 6.39 8.94
N LEU A 220 -5.52 6.97 9.77
CA LEU A 220 -5.90 7.52 11.09
C LEU A 220 -6.93 8.65 11.00
N SER A 221 -6.92 9.45 9.93
CA SER A 221 -7.94 10.49 9.71
C SER A 221 -9.36 9.91 9.60
N GLY A 222 -9.49 8.66 9.14
CA GLY A 222 -10.76 7.95 9.06
C GLY A 222 -11.44 7.80 10.42
N TRP A 223 -10.67 7.54 11.48
CA TRP A 223 -11.19 7.43 12.86
C TRP A 223 -11.91 8.69 13.33
N TRP A 224 -11.34 9.85 13.03
CA TRP A 224 -11.99 11.12 13.36
C TRP A 224 -13.19 11.38 12.45
N LEU A 225 -13.05 11.10 11.15
CA LEU A 225 -14.10 11.34 10.17
C LEU A 225 -15.36 10.50 10.37
N VAL A 226 -15.26 9.28 10.93
CA VAL A 226 -16.43 8.45 11.22
C VAL A 226 -17.46 9.21 12.05
N HIS A 227 -17.02 9.91 13.09
CA HIS A 227 -17.90 10.65 14.00
C HIS A 227 -18.05 12.14 13.65
N ALA A 228 -17.31 12.63 12.65
CA ALA A 228 -17.45 13.99 12.14
C ALA A 228 -18.75 14.10 11.34
N SER A 229 -19.82 14.50 12.04
CA SER A 229 -21.16 14.74 11.48
C SER A 229 -21.40 16.20 11.09
N ASP A 230 -20.45 17.10 11.38
CA ASP A 230 -20.56 18.50 11.01
C ASP A 230 -20.57 18.69 9.49
N ILE A 231 -21.41 19.61 9.02
CA ILE A 231 -21.50 19.96 7.61
C ILE A 231 -20.18 20.63 7.19
N LEU A 232 -19.43 19.98 6.32
CA LEU A 232 -18.24 20.57 5.69
C LEU A 232 -18.67 21.75 4.80
N PRO A 233 -18.26 22.99 5.08
CA PRO A 233 -18.65 24.14 4.26
C PRO A 233 -18.22 23.93 2.80
N PRO A 234 -19.06 24.22 1.80
CA PRO A 234 -18.73 23.99 0.39
C PRO A 234 -17.41 24.65 -0.06
N VAL A 235 -17.09 25.83 0.48
CA VAL A 235 -15.83 26.53 0.19
C VAL A 235 -14.63 25.73 0.71
N ALA A 236 -14.72 25.13 1.90
CA ALA A 236 -13.67 24.29 2.44
C ALA A 236 -13.53 22.99 1.64
N ALA A 237 -14.65 22.36 1.25
CA ALA A 237 -14.65 21.18 0.40
C ALA A 237 -13.95 21.44 -0.94
N VAL A 238 -14.29 22.54 -1.63
CA VAL A 238 -13.64 22.94 -2.88
C VAL A 238 -12.15 23.21 -2.65
N GLY A 239 -11.78 23.91 -1.58
CA GLY A 239 -10.38 24.18 -1.24
C GLY A 239 -9.56 22.91 -1.05
N ILE A 240 -10.09 21.91 -0.33
CA ILE A 240 -9.45 20.61 -0.11
C ILE A 240 -9.26 19.86 -1.44
N VAL A 241 -10.31 19.80 -2.27
CA VAL A 241 -10.24 19.12 -3.58
C VAL A 241 -9.23 19.80 -4.50
N LEU A 242 -9.21 21.14 -4.56
CA LEU A 242 -8.24 21.88 -5.36
C LEU A 242 -6.81 21.69 -4.86
N LEU A 243 -6.59 21.68 -3.55
CA LEU A 243 -5.28 21.42 -2.96
C LEU A 243 -4.80 20.01 -3.30
N ALA A 244 -5.67 19.00 -3.17
CA ALA A 244 -5.35 17.62 -3.51
C ALA A 244 -5.05 17.46 -5.02
N ALA A 245 -5.87 18.07 -5.89
CA ALA A 245 -5.68 18.04 -7.33
C ALA A 245 -4.38 18.75 -7.75
N PHE A 246 -4.07 19.91 -7.14
CA PHE A 246 -2.85 20.65 -7.39
C PHE A 246 -1.61 19.86 -6.95
N GLY A 247 -1.64 19.28 -5.74
CA GLY A 247 -0.56 18.41 -5.26
C GLY A 247 -0.35 17.19 -6.15
N PHE A 248 -1.44 16.57 -6.61
CA PHE A 248 -1.38 15.45 -7.54
C PHE A 248 -0.80 15.85 -8.90
N TRP A 249 -1.24 16.98 -9.45
CA TRP A 249 -0.71 17.55 -10.68
C TRP A 249 0.79 17.87 -10.57
N LEU A 250 1.23 18.47 -9.46
CA LEU A 250 2.64 18.76 -9.22
C LEU A 250 3.47 17.48 -9.13
N PHE A 251 3.05 16.52 -8.31
CA PHE A 251 3.73 15.25 -8.11
C PHE A 251 3.86 14.45 -9.41
N ARG A 252 2.76 14.33 -10.16
CA ARG A 252 2.75 13.62 -11.44
C ARG A 252 3.48 14.37 -12.53
N GLY A 253 3.28 15.68 -12.61
CA GLY A 253 3.92 16.55 -13.59
C GLY A 253 5.45 16.51 -13.47
N ALA A 254 5.98 16.59 -12.25
CA ALA A 254 7.43 16.51 -12.02
C ALA A 254 8.01 15.14 -12.43
N ASN A 255 7.34 14.04 -12.04
CA ASN A 255 7.79 12.69 -12.40
C ASN A 255 7.74 12.43 -13.91
N GLU A 256 6.68 12.91 -14.58
CA GLU A 256 6.53 12.76 -16.03
C GLU A 256 7.59 13.56 -16.79
N GLN A 257 7.90 14.79 -16.35
CA GLN A 257 8.97 15.59 -16.94
C GLN A 257 10.32 14.87 -16.84
N LYS A 258 10.63 14.32 -15.66
CA LYS A 258 11.84 13.52 -15.44
C LYS A 258 11.87 12.26 -16.31
N HIS A 259 10.73 11.58 -16.48
CA HIS A 259 10.63 10.39 -17.31
C HIS A 259 10.89 10.70 -18.79
N ARG A 260 10.21 11.74 -19.32
CA ARG A 260 10.37 12.20 -20.71
C ARG A 260 11.80 12.62 -21.01
N PHE A 261 12.45 13.35 -20.09
CA PHE A 261 13.84 13.74 -20.26
C PHE A 261 14.81 12.54 -20.32
N LYS A 262 14.56 11.50 -19.52
CA LYS A 262 15.37 10.27 -19.57
C LYS A 262 15.19 9.49 -20.88
N GLN A 263 14.05 9.62 -21.54
CA GLN A 263 13.79 8.98 -22.84
C GLN A 263 14.36 9.80 -23.99
N ASP A 264 14.24 11.14 -23.92
CA ASP A 264 14.75 12.08 -24.91
C ASP A 264 15.34 13.31 -24.21
N PRO A 265 16.68 13.42 -24.12
CA PRO A 265 17.33 14.59 -23.52
C PRO A 265 17.06 15.91 -24.25
N ASN A 266 16.58 15.89 -25.49
CA ASN A 266 16.23 17.10 -26.25
C ASN A 266 14.77 17.53 -26.04
N VAL A 267 14.03 16.86 -25.16
CA VAL A 267 12.63 17.19 -24.91
C VAL A 267 12.47 18.61 -24.39
N LYS A 268 11.44 19.30 -24.88
CA LYS A 268 11.06 20.62 -24.34
C LYS A 268 10.23 20.46 -23.06
N ILE A 269 10.64 21.15 -22.00
CA ILE A 269 9.92 21.28 -20.73
C ILE A 269 9.34 22.70 -20.68
N TRP A 270 8.01 22.80 -20.56
CA TRP A 270 7.28 24.08 -20.57
C TRP A 270 7.63 24.99 -21.77
N GLY A 271 7.83 24.38 -22.94
CA GLY A 271 8.14 25.10 -24.19
C GLY A 271 9.61 25.49 -24.36
N ARG A 272 10.47 25.27 -23.36
CA ARG A 272 11.91 25.54 -23.40
C ARG A 272 12.73 24.25 -23.49
N PRO A 273 13.94 24.27 -24.05
CA PRO A 273 14.87 23.14 -23.94
C PRO A 273 15.11 22.77 -22.48
N ALA A 274 15.30 21.48 -22.19
CA ALA A 274 15.62 21.02 -20.84
C ALA A 274 16.99 21.55 -20.39
N GLU A 275 17.05 22.18 -19.21
CA GLU A 275 18.29 22.63 -18.59
C GLU A 275 18.80 21.59 -17.59
N THR A 276 20.10 21.30 -17.62
CA THR A 276 20.73 20.25 -16.80
C THR A 276 21.96 20.79 -16.09
N LEU A 277 22.21 20.31 -14.87
CA LEU A 277 23.46 20.48 -14.15
C LEU A 277 24.24 19.16 -14.24
N ASP A 278 25.45 19.17 -14.81
CA ASP A 278 26.29 17.97 -14.98
C ASP A 278 25.57 16.78 -15.65
N GLY A 279 24.71 17.06 -16.63
CA GLY A 279 23.92 16.05 -17.34
C GLY A 279 22.77 15.46 -16.51
N ARG A 280 22.49 15.99 -15.31
CA ARG A 280 21.32 15.65 -14.50
C ARG A 280 20.29 16.77 -14.61
N LEU A 281 19.03 16.40 -14.80
CA LEU A 281 17.93 17.37 -14.78
C LEU A 281 17.93 18.08 -13.41
N LEU A 282 17.96 19.41 -13.41
CA LEU A 282 17.65 20.19 -12.22
C LEU A 282 16.17 19.94 -11.91
N VAL A 283 15.91 19.26 -10.79
CA VAL A 283 14.54 19.07 -10.26
C VAL A 283 14.32 20.11 -9.18
#